data_AF-A0A2H6ASW9-F1
#
_entry.id   AF-A0A2H6ASW9-F1
#
_cell.length_a   1.000
_cell.length_b   1.000
_cell.length_c   1.000
_cell.angle_alpha   90.00
_cell.angle_beta   90.00
_cell.angle_gamma   90.00
#
_symmetry.space_group_name_H-M   'P 1'
#
loop_
_entity.id
_entity.type
_entity.pdbx_description
1 polymer ?
#
loop_
_entity_poly.entity_id
_entity_poly.type
_entity_poly.pdbx_seq_one_letter_code
_entity_poly.pdbx_strand_id
1 'polypeptide(L)'
;MRRHVDELVLFFGEYARRYYHGRYYAKAQNLRRALRRAYDEVLERYGLLLMPTIPFRATPIPASDAPIAEYVARALDMVGNTAPFDASGHPAMNVPCGMADGLPVGMMLVGRSWDEATVLRAADAFERVAGDWKRL
;
A
#
# COMPACT_ATOMS: atom_id res chain seq x y z
N MET A 1 4.96 -13.78 19.24
CA MET A 1 5.48 -13.66 17.86
C MET A 1 4.92 -12.48 17.07
N ARG A 2 3.59 -12.26 16.94
CA ARG A 2 3.05 -11.05 16.26
C ARG A 2 3.46 -9.71 16.89
N ARG A 3 3.89 -9.71 18.16
CA ARG A 3 4.35 -8.51 18.89
C ARG A 3 5.67 -7.91 18.39
N HIS A 4 6.55 -8.68 17.74
CA HIS A 4 7.95 -8.26 17.57
C HIS A 4 8.17 -7.22 16.46
N VAL A 5 7.36 -7.19 15.41
CA VAL A 5 7.49 -6.16 14.36
C VAL A 5 6.91 -4.83 14.82
N ASP A 6 5.76 -4.85 15.49
CA ASP A 6 5.16 -3.64 16.08
C ASP A 6 6.12 -3.03 17.11
N GLU A 7 6.70 -3.86 17.99
CA GLU A 7 7.75 -3.46 18.92
C GLU A 7 8.96 -2.86 18.17
N LEU A 8 9.42 -3.48 17.08
CA LEU A 8 10.56 -3.01 16.30
C LEU A 8 10.32 -1.63 15.66
N VAL A 9 9.13 -1.39 15.08
CA VAL A 9 8.78 -0.09 14.50
C VAL A 9 8.71 0.99 15.60
N LEU A 10 8.14 0.66 16.76
CA LEU A 10 8.08 1.57 17.91
C LEU A 10 9.48 1.88 18.48
N PHE A 11 10.33 0.87 18.62
CA PHE A 11 11.72 1.05 19.06
C PHE A 11 12.52 1.89 18.08
N PHE A 12 12.36 1.66 16.77
CA PHE A 12 12.98 2.50 15.76
C PHE A 12 12.48 3.95 15.84
N GLY A 13 11.18 4.16 16.04
CA GLY A 13 10.58 5.47 16.25
C GLY A 13 11.17 6.21 17.46
N GLU A 14 11.24 5.55 18.62
CA GLU A 14 11.82 6.13 19.83
C GLU A 14 13.33 6.37 19.70
N TYR A 15 14.08 5.44 19.11
CA TYR A 15 15.50 5.62 18.79
C TYR A 15 15.69 6.86 17.91
N ALA A 16 14.93 6.96 16.81
CA ALA A 16 15.05 8.08 15.90
C ALA A 16 14.65 9.41 16.56
N ARG A 17 13.65 9.40 17.43
CA ARG A 17 13.25 10.56 18.22
C ARG A 17 14.35 10.99 19.19
N ARG A 18 14.97 10.04 19.90
CA ARG A 18 16.00 10.29 20.91
C ARG A 18 17.33 10.77 20.33
N TYR A 19 17.77 10.19 19.22
CA TYR A 19 19.10 10.45 18.65
C TYR A 19 19.08 11.44 17.48
N TYR A 20 17.97 11.55 16.75
CA TYR A 20 17.86 12.48 15.63
C TYR A 20 16.86 13.61 15.87
N HIS A 21 16.25 13.68 17.05
CA HIS A 21 15.42 14.80 17.52
C HIS A 21 14.37 15.24 16.49
N GLY A 22 13.75 14.27 15.80
CA GLY A 22 12.71 14.53 14.79
C GLY A 22 13.22 15.08 13.45
N ARG A 23 14.52 15.25 13.24
CA ARG A 23 15.11 15.79 11.99
C ARG A 23 14.61 15.08 10.74
N TYR A 24 14.62 13.75 10.75
CA TYR A 24 14.17 12.96 9.60
C TYR A 24 12.65 12.98 9.44
N TYR A 25 11.91 13.03 10.55
CA TYR A 25 10.46 13.19 10.51
C TYR A 25 10.06 14.52 9.87
N ALA A 26 10.69 15.63 10.28
CA ALA A 26 10.44 16.94 9.69
C ALA A 26 10.75 16.98 8.19
N LYS A 27 11.87 16.36 7.77
CA LYS A 27 12.19 16.19 6.35
C LYS A 27 11.11 15.39 5.61
N ALA A 28 10.66 14.28 6.19
CA ALA A 28 9.60 13.46 5.61
C ALA A 28 8.29 14.23 5.48
N GLN A 29 7.88 15.02 6.47
CA GLN A 29 6.69 15.87 6.39
C GLN A 29 6.80 16.94 5.29
N ASN A 30 7.99 17.51 5.08
CA ASN A 30 8.22 18.43 3.95
C ASN A 30 8.09 17.72 2.61
N LEU A 31 8.66 16.52 2.47
CA LEU A 31 8.60 15.70 1.26
C LEU A 31 7.19 15.15 0.98
N ARG A 32 6.40 14.85 2.02
CA ARG A 32 5.01 14.40 1.92
C ARG A 32 4.16 15.36 1.09
N ARG A 33 4.42 16.67 1.19
CA ARG A 33 3.73 17.70 0.39
C ARG A 33 4.07 17.58 -1.10
N ALA A 34 5.32 17.25 -1.43
CA ALA A 34 5.74 17.03 -2.80
C ALA A 34 5.14 15.73 -3.36
N LEU A 35 5.12 14.65 -2.56
CA LEU A 35 4.46 13.39 -2.92
C LEU A 35 2.98 13.60 -3.25
N ARG A 36 2.25 14.31 -2.38
CA ARG A 36 0.83 14.60 -2.60
C ARG A 36 0.60 15.38 -3.90
N ARG A 37 1.35 16.47 -4.12
CA ARG A 37 1.27 17.26 -5.37
C ARG A 37 1.55 16.42 -6.62
N ALA A 38 2.54 15.54 -6.57
CA ALA A 38 2.87 14.68 -7.71
C ALA A 38 1.70 13.75 -8.10
N TYR A 39 0.97 13.20 -7.12
CA TYR A 39 -0.24 12.43 -7.41
C TYR A 39 -1.40 13.31 -7.89
N ASP A 40 -1.62 14.47 -7.26
CA ASP A 40 -2.65 15.44 -7.66
C ASP A 40 -2.47 15.83 -9.14
N GLU A 41 -1.25 16.18 -9.58
CA GLU A 41 -0.93 16.55 -10.98
C GLU A 41 -1.21 15.44 -12.00
N VAL A 42 -1.07 14.16 -11.61
CA VAL A 42 -1.41 13.04 -12.48
C VAL A 42 -2.94 12.85 -12.48
N LEU A 43 -3.60 12.99 -11.34
CA LEU A 43 -5.05 12.85 -11.17
C LEU A 43 -5.88 14.02 -11.72
N GLU A 44 -5.23 15.14 -12.03
CA GLU A 44 -5.78 16.23 -12.85
C GLU A 44 -5.89 15.80 -14.32
N ARG A 45 -4.93 15.02 -14.81
CA ARG A 45 -4.89 14.53 -16.20
C ARG A 45 -5.68 13.25 -16.40
N TYR A 46 -5.73 12.40 -15.38
CA TYR A 46 -6.39 11.09 -15.41
C TYR A 46 -7.42 10.98 -14.29
N GLY A 47 -8.61 10.47 -14.59
CA GLY A 47 -9.68 10.35 -13.61
C GLY A 47 -9.36 9.41 -12.44
N LEU A 48 -8.49 8.43 -12.66
CA LEU A 48 -8.06 7.40 -11.70
C LEU A 48 -6.63 6.94 -12.06
N LEU A 49 -5.91 6.43 -11.07
CA LEU A 49 -4.69 5.63 -11.26
C LEU A 49 -5.01 4.16 -11.02
N LEU A 50 -4.34 3.29 -11.77
CA LEU A 50 -4.47 1.85 -11.67
C LEU A 50 -3.08 1.23 -11.56
N MET A 51 -2.89 0.32 -10.59
CA MET A 51 -1.66 -0.46 -10.44
C MET A 51 -1.94 -1.78 -9.72
N PRO A 52 -1.03 -2.77 -9.73
CA PRO A 52 -1.14 -3.92 -8.83
C PRO A 52 -1.13 -3.46 -7.37
N THR A 53 -2.01 -4.02 -6.54
CA THR A 53 -2.04 -3.69 -5.11
C THR A 53 -0.78 -4.18 -4.40
N ILE A 54 -0.41 -5.44 -4.67
CA ILE A 54 0.79 -6.10 -4.14
C ILE A 54 1.57 -6.65 -5.34
N PRO A 55 2.91 -6.51 -5.38
CA PRO A 55 3.73 -6.91 -6.54
C PRO A 55 3.97 -8.43 -6.66
N PHE A 56 3.46 -9.21 -5.71
CA PHE A 56 3.58 -10.67 -5.68
C PHE A 56 2.34 -11.28 -5.02
N ARG A 57 2.24 -12.60 -5.12
CA ARG A 57 1.13 -13.39 -4.57
C ARG A 57 1.43 -13.83 -3.15
N ALA A 58 0.43 -14.36 -2.46
CA ALA A 58 0.62 -14.91 -1.12
C ALA A 58 1.85 -15.84 -1.07
N THR A 59 2.77 -15.54 -0.16
CA THR A 59 3.98 -16.33 0.05
C THR A 59 3.82 -17.23 1.28
N PRO A 60 4.60 -18.32 1.39
CA PRO A 60 4.57 -19.16 2.57
C PRO A 60 4.87 -18.37 3.86
N ILE A 61 4.21 -18.75 4.94
CA ILE A 61 4.48 -18.18 6.26
C ILE A 61 5.90 -18.61 6.68
N PRO A 62 6.77 -17.68 7.10
CA PRO A 62 8.10 -18.02 7.61
C PRO A 62 8.02 -19.00 8.79
N ALA A 63 9.06 -19.84 8.93
CA ALA A 63 9.18 -20.74 10.06
C ALA A 63 9.20 -19.97 11.40
N SER A 64 8.81 -20.63 12.50
CA SER A 64 8.73 -19.97 13.81
C SER A 64 10.10 -19.51 14.35
N ASP A 65 11.17 -20.14 13.89
CA ASP A 65 12.57 -19.86 14.20
C ASP A 65 13.29 -19.10 13.07
N ALA A 66 12.55 -18.56 12.10
CA ALA A 66 13.12 -17.79 11.01
C ALA A 66 13.93 -16.59 11.53
N PRO A 67 15.06 -16.23 10.88
CA PRO A 67 15.84 -15.07 11.27
C PRO A 67 15.01 -13.79 11.30
N ILE A 68 15.29 -12.89 12.24
CA ILE A 68 14.57 -11.61 12.35
C ILE A 68 14.60 -10.79 11.05
N ALA A 69 15.70 -10.88 10.29
CA ALA A 69 15.84 -10.21 9.01
C ALA A 69 14.84 -10.74 7.97
N GLU A 70 14.62 -12.06 7.92
CA GLU A 70 13.61 -12.67 7.06
C GLU A 70 12.21 -12.24 7.49
N TYR A 71 11.94 -12.27 8.80
CA TYR A 71 10.63 -11.87 9.33
C TYR A 71 10.30 -10.41 8.99
N VAL A 72 11.25 -9.48 9.19
CA VAL A 72 11.10 -8.06 8.85
C VAL A 72 10.91 -7.85 7.34
N ALA A 73 11.69 -8.55 6.51
CA ALA A 73 11.55 -8.47 5.06
C ALA A 73 10.15 -8.90 4.61
N ARG A 74 9.68 -10.06 5.06
CA ARG A 74 8.35 -10.62 4.73
C ARG A 74 7.19 -9.80 5.29
N ALA A 75 7.43 -9.03 6.34
CA ALA A 75 6.41 -8.16 6.95
C ALA A 75 6.26 -6.81 6.24
N LEU A 76 7.22 -6.40 5.40
CA LEU A 76 7.28 -5.04 4.83
C LEU A 76 7.46 -5.00 3.31
N ASP A 77 7.77 -6.11 2.64
CA ASP A 77 8.00 -6.17 1.20
C ASP A 77 6.73 -5.90 0.36
N MET A 78 5.54 -6.09 0.92
CA MET A 78 4.27 -5.93 0.22
C MET A 78 3.78 -4.47 0.08
N VAL A 79 4.25 -3.54 0.91
CA VAL A 79 3.63 -2.20 1.03
C VAL A 79 4.13 -1.16 0.03
N GLY A 80 4.99 -1.55 -0.91
CA GLY A 80 5.65 -0.61 -1.84
C GLY A 80 4.67 0.26 -2.64
N ASN A 81 3.54 -0.30 -3.07
CA ASN A 81 2.50 0.46 -3.76
C ASN A 81 1.46 1.07 -2.82
N THR A 82 1.18 0.46 -1.67
CA THR A 82 0.08 0.89 -0.79
C THR A 82 0.47 2.04 0.15
N ALA A 83 1.64 1.96 0.80
CA ALA A 83 2.10 2.95 1.79
C ALA A 83 2.19 4.40 1.28
N PRO A 84 2.53 4.68 0.00
CA PRO A 84 2.48 6.05 -0.54
C PRO A 84 1.10 6.71 -0.42
N PHE A 85 0.01 5.95 -0.39
CA PHE A 85 -1.35 6.48 -0.31
C PHE A 85 -1.77 6.81 1.12
N ASP A 86 -1.25 6.11 2.13
CA ASP A 86 -1.35 6.52 3.54
C ASP A 86 -0.65 7.87 3.78
N ALA A 87 0.53 8.04 3.15
CA ALA A 87 1.30 9.28 3.27
C ALA A 87 0.64 10.43 2.51
N SER A 88 0.20 10.22 1.26
CA SER A 88 -0.38 11.29 0.44
C SER A 88 -1.84 11.62 0.80
N GLY A 89 -2.57 10.65 1.38
CA GLY A 89 -3.96 10.79 1.80
C GLY A 89 -4.99 10.65 0.68
N HIS A 90 -4.61 10.05 -0.45
CA HIS A 90 -5.54 9.77 -1.56
C HIS A 90 -6.37 8.52 -1.26
N PRO A 91 -7.66 8.48 -1.65
CA PRO A 91 -8.45 7.27 -1.53
C PRO A 91 -7.93 6.20 -2.49
N ALA A 92 -7.66 5.01 -1.95
CA ALA A 92 -7.19 3.86 -2.70
C ALA A 92 -8.05 2.62 -2.35
N MET A 93 -8.46 1.86 -3.36
CA MET A 93 -9.30 0.67 -3.22
C MET A 93 -8.67 -0.51 -3.93
N ASN A 94 -8.55 -1.64 -3.25
CA ASN A 94 -8.19 -2.92 -3.85
C ASN A 94 -9.44 -3.65 -4.35
N VAL A 95 -9.41 -4.12 -5.59
CA VAL A 95 -10.43 -4.97 -6.21
C VAL A 95 -9.77 -6.27 -6.70
N PRO A 96 -10.27 -7.46 -6.32
CA PRO A 96 -9.79 -8.72 -6.89
C PRO A 96 -9.96 -8.73 -8.42
N CYS A 97 -8.90 -9.06 -9.16
CA CYS A 97 -8.89 -8.90 -10.62
C CYS A 97 -8.40 -10.14 -11.39
N GLY A 98 -8.18 -11.26 -10.71
CA GLY A 98 -7.74 -12.50 -11.36
C GLY A 98 -7.12 -13.50 -10.40
N MET A 99 -6.68 -14.61 -10.97
CA MET A 99 -5.92 -15.66 -10.28
C MET A 99 -4.59 -15.89 -10.99
N ALA A 100 -3.53 -16.16 -10.23
CA ALA A 100 -2.23 -16.55 -10.77
C ALA A 100 -1.62 -17.67 -9.93
N ASP A 101 -1.33 -18.81 -10.57
CA ASP A 101 -1.06 -20.14 -9.98
C ASP A 101 -1.96 -20.45 -8.78
N GLY A 102 -3.28 -20.29 -8.95
CA GLY A 102 -4.27 -20.62 -7.92
C GLY A 102 -4.37 -19.64 -6.75
N LEU A 103 -3.69 -18.49 -6.80
CA LEU A 103 -3.75 -17.44 -5.77
C LEU A 103 -4.39 -16.15 -6.32
N PRO A 104 -5.18 -15.41 -5.51
CA PRO A 104 -5.79 -14.15 -5.95
C PRO A 104 -4.76 -13.05 -6.26
N VAL A 105 -5.08 -12.23 -7.26
CA VAL A 105 -4.36 -10.99 -7.62
C VAL A 105 -5.29 -9.80 -7.45
N GLY A 106 -4.74 -8.69 -6.93
CA GLY A 106 -5.48 -7.46 -6.67
C GLY A 106 -5.05 -6.30 -7.55
N MET A 107 -6.02 -5.54 -8.03
CA MET A 107 -5.87 -4.26 -8.72
C MET A 107 -6.22 -3.14 -7.75
N MET A 108 -5.32 -2.17 -7.60
CA MET A 108 -5.55 -0.97 -6.80
C MET A 108 -5.97 0.19 -7.68
N LEU A 109 -7.10 0.79 -7.34
CA LEU A 109 -7.65 2.00 -7.95
C LEU A 109 -7.43 3.18 -6.99
N VAL A 110 -6.84 4.27 -7.47
CA VAL A 110 -6.57 5.46 -6.66
C VAL A 110 -7.23 6.68 -7.28
N GLY A 111 -7.94 7.45 -6.46
CA GLY A 111 -8.67 8.65 -6.88
C GLY A 111 -8.11 9.94 -6.29
N ARG A 112 -8.74 11.05 -6.68
CA ARG A 112 -8.49 12.37 -6.10
C ARG A 112 -8.88 12.39 -4.62
N SER A 113 -8.24 13.29 -3.88
CA SER A 113 -8.62 13.54 -2.49
C SER A 113 -10.11 13.86 -2.35
N TRP A 114 -10.79 13.15 -1.46
CA TRP A 114 -12.24 13.29 -1.19
C TRP A 114 -13.16 12.89 -2.35
N ASP A 115 -12.66 12.12 -3.32
CA ASP A 115 -13.43 11.60 -4.46
C ASP A 115 -13.58 10.07 -4.40
N GLU A 116 -13.86 9.55 -3.20
CA GLU A 116 -14.10 8.12 -2.94
C GLU A 116 -15.22 7.58 -3.84
N ALA A 117 -16.23 8.40 -4.12
CA ALA A 117 -17.34 8.03 -4.99
C ALA A 117 -16.87 7.61 -6.39
N THR A 118 -15.87 8.27 -6.96
CA THR A 118 -15.32 7.88 -8.27
C THR A 118 -14.58 6.55 -8.21
N VAL A 119 -13.80 6.32 -7.15
CA VAL A 119 -13.09 5.06 -6.92
C VAL A 119 -14.07 3.90 -6.78
N LEU A 120 -15.10 4.07 -5.94
CA LEU A 120 -16.14 3.05 -5.71
C LEU A 120 -16.95 2.74 -6.98
N ARG A 121 -17.31 3.77 -7.77
CA ARG A 121 -18.02 3.56 -9.06
C ARG A 121 -17.17 2.76 -10.05
N ALA A 122 -15.87 3.02 -10.12
CA ALA A 122 -14.99 2.28 -11.01
C ALA A 122 -14.78 0.83 -10.56
N ALA A 123 -14.70 0.59 -9.26
CA ALA A 123 -14.67 -0.76 -8.70
C ALA A 123 -15.95 -1.55 -9.01
N ASP A 124 -17.13 -0.96 -8.76
CA ASP A 124 -18.43 -1.57 -9.10
C ASP A 124 -18.56 -1.85 -10.60
N ALA A 125 -18.14 -0.91 -11.44
CA ALA A 125 -18.13 -1.11 -12.90
C ALA A 125 -17.23 -2.27 -13.31
N PHE A 126 -16.03 -2.38 -12.73
CA PHE A 126 -15.14 -3.51 -12.99
C PHE A 126 -15.77 -4.84 -12.56
N GLU A 127 -16.28 -4.94 -11.34
CA GLU A 127 -16.88 -6.19 -10.83
C GLU A 127 -18.09 -6.64 -11.66
N ARG A 128 -18.93 -5.70 -12.11
CA ARG A 128 -20.07 -6.00 -12.99
C ARG A 128 -19.65 -6.55 -14.36
N VAL A 129 -18.57 -6.04 -14.92
CA VAL A 129 -18.07 -6.49 -16.23
C VAL A 129 -17.29 -7.80 -16.11
N ALA A 130 -16.46 -7.92 -15.06
CA ALA A 130 -15.68 -9.12 -14.78
C ALA A 130 -16.55 -10.34 -14.43
N GLY A 131 -17.66 -10.11 -13.70
CA GLY A 131 -18.49 -11.20 -13.17
C GLY A 131 -17.71 -12.04 -12.17
N ASP A 132 -17.42 -13.30 -12.52
CA ASP A 132 -16.54 -14.15 -11.71
C ASP A 132 -15.07 -13.81 -12.00
N TRP A 133 -14.54 -12.82 -11.29
CA TRP A 133 -13.15 -12.35 -11.41
C TRP A 133 -12.11 -13.47 -11.27
N LYS A 134 -12.46 -14.63 -10.69
CA LYS A 134 -11.56 -15.78 -10.58
C LYS A 134 -11.30 -16.49 -11.92
N ARG A 135 -12.13 -16.22 -12.93
CA ARG A 135 -12.08 -16.82 -14.27
C ARG A 135 -11.49 -15.91 -15.34
N LEU A 136 -11.14 -14.67 -14.96
CA LEU A 136 -10.31 -13.78 -15.78
C LEU A 136 -8.89 -14.34 -15.85
#